data_AF-A0A376DV48-F1
#
_entry.id   AF-A0A376DV48-F1
#
_cell.length_a   1.000
_cell.length_b   1.000
_cell.length_c   1.000
_cell.angle_alpha   90.00
_cell.angle_beta   90.00
_cell.angle_gamma   90.00
#
_symmetry.space_group_name_H-M   'P 1'
#
loop_
_entity.id
_entity.type
_entity.pdbx_description
1 polymer ?
#
loop_
_entity_poly.entity_id
_entity_poly.type
_entity_poly.pdbx_seq_one_letter_code
_entity_poly.pdbx_strand_id
1 'polypeptide(L)' 'MITSTEALNLKEIPKHLVVIGGGVIGLELGSVYLRLGAQVTVVESWIKLFLEWTEL' A
#
# COMPACT_ATOMS: atom_id res chain seq x y z
N MET A 1 -8.66 -9.75 3.57
CA MET A 1 -7.75 -8.67 4.02
C MET A 1 -6.60 -9.33 4.72
N ILE A 2 -5.36 -8.99 4.37
CA ILE A 2 -4.14 -9.54 4.97
C ILE A 2 -3.27 -8.38 5.47
N THR A 3 -2.41 -8.66 6.43
CA THR A 3 -1.41 -7.71 6.94
C THR A 3 -0.17 -7.67 6.05
N SER A 4 0.70 -6.68 6.27
CA SER A 4 2.03 -6.61 5.63
C SER A 4 2.88 -7.86 5.90
N THR A 5 2.79 -8.43 7.11
CA THR A 5 3.51 -9.66 7.47
C THR A 5 3.01 -10.88 6.70
N GLU A 6 1.70 -11.02 6.55
CA GLU A 6 1.12 -12.12 5.77
C GLU A 6 1.40 -11.94 4.26
N ALA A 7 1.40 -10.69 3.77
CA ALA A 7 1.75 -10.37 2.39
C ALA A 7 3.19 -10.80 2.02
N LEU A 8 4.12 -10.87 2.97
CA LEU A 8 5.49 -11.38 2.70
C LEU A 8 5.56 -12.89 2.50
N ASN A 9 4.53 -13.63 2.90
CA ASN A 9 4.49 -15.09 2.89
C ASN A 9 3.56 -15.67 1.81
N LEU A 10 3.09 -14.84 0.88
CA LEU A 10 2.29 -15.31 -0.25
C LEU A 10 3.14 -16.22 -1.14
N LYS A 11 2.59 -17.40 -1.46
CA LYS A 11 3.25 -18.39 -2.31
C LYS A 11 3.23 -18.04 -3.80
N GLU A 12 2.35 -17.13 -4.19
CA GLU A 12 2.16 -16.70 -5.56
C GLU A 12 1.94 -15.19 -5.62
N ILE A 13 2.23 -14.61 -6.78
CA ILE A 13 1.99 -13.19 -7.04
C ILE A 13 0.50 -13.00 -7.31
N PRO A 14 -0.21 -12.17 -6.54
CA PRO A 14 -1.62 -11.91 -6.81
C PRO A 14 -1.78 -11.19 -8.15
N LYS A 15 -2.83 -11.52 -8.90
CA LYS A 15 -3.15 -10.79 -10.14
C LYS A 15 -3.45 -9.31 -9.88
N HIS A 16 -4.07 -9.01 -8.74
CA HIS A 16 -4.39 -7.66 -8.31
C HIS A 16 -4.24 -7.53 -6.80
N LEU A 17 -3.44 -6.56 -6.36
CA LEU A 17 -3.24 -6.19 -4.97
C LEU A 17 -3.89 -4.83 -4.70
N VAL A 18 -4.78 -4.76 -3.72
CA VAL A 18 -5.36 -3.51 -3.23
C VAL A 18 -4.72 -3.15 -1.89
N VAL A 19 -4.04 -2.01 -1.85
CA VAL A 19 -3.42 -1.45 -0.64
C VAL A 19 -4.36 -0.40 -0.06
N ILE A 20 -4.73 -0.55 1.21
CA ILE A 20 -5.59 0.40 1.94
C ILE A 20 -4.68 1.22 2.85
N GLY A 21 -4.62 2.53 2.62
CA GLY A 21 -3.66 3.45 3.24
C GLY A 21 -2.36 3.56 2.45
N GLY A 22 -1.91 4.78 2.22
CA GLY A 22 -0.71 5.22 1.53
C GLY A 22 0.46 5.52 2.47
N GLY A 23 0.51 4.86 3.62
CA GLY A 23 1.70 4.85 4.47
C GLY A 23 2.88 4.12 3.81
N VAL A 24 4.10 4.41 4.27
CA VAL A 24 5.35 3.92 3.67
C VAL A 24 5.36 2.39 3.45
N ILE A 25 4.96 1.61 4.45
CA ILE A 25 4.96 0.13 4.37
C ILE A 25 4.08 -0.39 3.23
N GLY A 26 2.87 0.16 3.09
CA GLY A 26 1.92 -0.26 2.06
C GLY A 26 2.42 0.09 0.65
N LEU A 27 3.05 1.26 0.50
CA LEU A 27 3.62 1.71 -0.77
C LEU A 27 4.88 0.92 -1.16
N GLU A 28 5.76 0.62 -0.21
CA GLU A 28 6.95 -0.21 -0.47
C GLU A 28 6.56 -1.62 -0.93
N LEU A 29 5.66 -2.29 -0.19
CA LEU A 29 5.16 -3.61 -0.58
C LEU A 29 4.40 -3.56 -1.90
N GLY A 30 3.54 -2.56 -2.10
CA GLY A 30 2.86 -2.33 -3.38
C GLY A 30 3.85 -2.20 -4.54
N SER A 31 4.96 -1.48 -4.36
CA SER A 31 5.98 -1.31 -5.40
C SER A 31 6.69 -2.62 -5.76
N VAL A 32 6.93 -3.48 -4.77
CA VAL A 32 7.52 -4.82 -4.99
C VAL A 32 6.55 -5.68 -5.79
N TYR A 33 5.28 -5.76 -5.38
CA TYR A 33 4.27 -6.55 -6.06
C TYR A 33 3.98 -6.07 -7.49
N LEU A 34 3.99 -4.75 -7.72
CA LEU A 34 3.87 -4.17 -9.05
C LEU A 34 5.00 -4.64 -9.98
N ARG A 35 6.25 -4.65 -9.48
CA ARG A 35 7.42 -5.11 -10.23
C ARG A 35 7.41 -6.61 -10.52
N LEU A 36 6.78 -7.39 -9.64
CA LEU A 36 6.58 -8.83 -9.81
C LEU A 36 5.41 -9.17 -10.75
N GLY A 37 4.69 -8.14 -11.26
CA GLY A 37 3.65 -8.29 -12.27
C GLY A 37 2.21 -8.25 -11.73
N ALA A 38 2.01 -7.98 -10.44
CA ALA A 38 0.68 -7.72 -9.92
C ALA A 38 0.17 -6.36 -10.44
N GLN A 39 -1.10 -6.28 -10.80
CA GLN A 39 -1.78 -4.98 -10.83
C GLN A 39 -1.85 -4.47 -9.38
N VAL A 40 -1.60 -3.18 -9.16
CA VAL A 40 -1.68 -2.58 -7.82
C VAL A 40 -2.61 -1.38 -7.83
N THR A 41 -3.52 -1.33 -6.86
CA THR A 41 -4.37 -0.16 -6.60
C THR A 41 -4.17 0.27 -5.17
N VAL A 42 -3.91 1.56 -4.96
CA VAL A 42 -3.81 2.16 -3.63
C VAL A 42 -5.07 2.96 -3.38
N VAL A 43 -5.75 2.67 -2.29
CA VAL A 43 -6.89 3.44 -1.80
C VAL A 43 -6.42 4.17 -0.55
N GLU A 44 -6.27 5.48 -0.66
CA GLU A 44 -5.93 6.34 0.46
C GLU A 44 -7.13 7.19 0.85
N SER A 45 -7.36 7.30 2.16
CA SER A 45 -8.36 8.17 2.76
C SER A 45 -7.68 9.09 3.77
N TRP A 46 -6.97 10.11 3.29
CA TRP A 46 -6.62 11.26 4.12
C TRP A 46 -7.48 12.46 3.74
N ILE A 47 -8.39 12.80 4.64
CA ILE A 47 -8.81 14.19 4.85
C ILE A 47 -8.21 14.59 6.21
N LYS A 48 -7.46 15.70 6.23
CA LYS A 48 -7.17 16.52 7.42
C LYS A 48 -5.94 16.24 8.33
N LEU A 49 -4.77 15.89 7.81
CA LEU A 49 -3.51 16.04 8.60
C LEU A 49 -2.39 16.81 7.89
N PHE A 50 -2.55 17.15 6.60
CA PHE A 50 -1.58 17.98 5.88
C PHE A 50 -1.82 19.49 6.01
N LEU A 51 -2.97 19.91 6.57
CA LEU A 51 -3.29 21.33 6.77
C LEU A 51 -2.73 21.90 8.09
N GLU A 52 -2.35 21.06 9.07
CA GLU A 52 -1.80 21.54 10.36
C GLU A 52 -0.27 21.73 10.33
N TRP A 53 0.43 21.12 9.38
CA TRP A 53 1.91 21.20 9.29
C TRP A 53 2.43 22.33 8.39
N THR A 54 1.55 23.05 7.70
CA THR A 54 1.93 24.24 6.90
C THR A 54 1.72 25.56 7.65
N GLU A 55 1.33 25.50 8.93
CA GLU A 55 1.12 26.67 9.79
C GLU A 55 2.17 26.80 10.93
N LEU A 56 3.35 26.19 10.75
CA LEU A 56 4.54 26.42 11.59
C LEU A 56 5.72 26.96 10.79
#